data_AF-A0AAN0K4J3-F1
#
_entry.id   AF-A0AAN0K4J3-F1
#
_cell.length_a   1.000
_cell.length_b   1.000
_cell.length_c   1.000
_cell.angle_alpha   90.00
_cell.angle_beta   90.00
_cell.angle_gamma   90.00
#
_symmetry.space_group_name_H-M   'P 1'
#
loop_
_entity.id
_entity.type
_entity.pdbx_description
1 polymer ?
#
loop_
_entity_poly.entity_id
_entity_poly.type
_entity_poly.pdbx_seq_one_letter_code
_entity_poly.pdbx_strand_id
1 'polypeptide(L)'
;MIRLSLGKLSRNSFSVPKVRSLHSSSAFLTKERQFNQPLPEDVVPEYGGIASMIRLPIQQGNPDGLDACFVGIPMDHGTSWRSGTRHGPASIRQHSSLIGPYSRVTGAAPFQSMQVADIGDAPVNPFDLQKALDNITGFYNKILEKDCIPLGM
;
A
#
# COMPACT_ATOMS: atom_id res chain seq x y z
N MET A 1 8.98 -37.75 -60.92
CA MET A 1 8.74 -36.42 -61.52
C MET A 1 7.32 -36.06 -61.13
N ILE A 2 7.00 -35.10 -60.26
CA ILE A 2 7.47 -33.72 -60.11
C ILE A 2 7.45 -33.35 -58.61
N ARG A 3 8.51 -32.65 -58.17
CA ARG A 3 8.75 -32.13 -56.82
C ARG A 3 8.07 -30.75 -56.73
N LEU A 4 7.15 -30.52 -55.79
CA LEU A 4 6.62 -29.18 -55.52
C LEU A 4 7.16 -28.67 -54.18
N SER A 5 8.05 -27.69 -54.30
CA SER A 5 8.68 -26.91 -53.24
C SER A 5 7.76 -25.76 -52.84
N LEU A 6 7.22 -25.78 -51.62
CA LEU A 6 6.53 -24.64 -51.02
C LEU A 6 7.51 -23.85 -50.15
N GLY A 7 7.79 -22.63 -50.61
CA GLY A 7 8.80 -21.73 -50.08
C GLY A 7 8.48 -21.19 -48.69
N LYS A 8 9.56 -20.96 -47.93
CA LYS A 8 9.54 -20.22 -46.67
C LYS A 8 9.15 -18.76 -46.94
N LEU A 9 8.01 -18.32 -46.41
CA LEU A 9 7.69 -16.89 -46.36
C LEU A 9 8.65 -16.18 -45.39
N SER A 10 9.29 -15.16 -45.94
CA SER A 10 10.18 -14.19 -45.30
C SER A 10 9.49 -13.51 -44.11
N ARG A 11 10.14 -13.55 -42.94
CA ARG A 11 9.77 -12.72 -41.79
C ARG A 11 10.23 -11.30 -42.05
N ASN A 12 9.27 -10.38 -42.13
CA ASN A 12 9.50 -8.95 -42.24
C ASN A 12 10.52 -8.46 -41.21
N SER A 13 11.50 -7.73 -41.71
CA SER A 13 12.49 -6.95 -41.00
C SER A 13 11.84 -5.77 -40.26
N PHE A 14 11.64 -5.92 -38.95
CA PHE A 14 11.51 -4.77 -38.05
C PHE A 14 12.87 -4.54 -37.38
N SER A 15 13.56 -3.47 -37.78
CA SER A 15 14.85 -3.08 -37.23
C SER A 15 14.67 -2.54 -35.81
N VAL A 16 15.17 -3.28 -34.82
CA VAL A 16 15.30 -2.82 -33.43
C VAL A 16 16.40 -1.74 -33.38
N PRO A 17 16.14 -0.53 -32.85
CA PRO A 17 17.19 0.47 -32.70
C PRO A 17 18.24 -0.02 -31.67
N LYS A 18 19.50 0.03 -32.09
CA LYS A 18 20.68 -0.41 -31.34
C LYS A 18 20.86 0.49 -30.10
N VAL A 19 20.60 -0.05 -28.90
CA VAL A 19 20.87 0.65 -27.62
C VAL A 19 22.36 0.95 -27.56
N ARG A 20 22.71 2.25 -27.52
CA ARG A 20 24.09 2.72 -27.38
C ARG A 20 24.62 2.27 -26.01
N SER A 21 25.68 1.48 -26.03
CA SER A 21 26.47 1.15 -24.85
C SER A 21 27.16 2.41 -24.34
N LEU A 22 26.73 2.91 -23.18
CA LEU A 22 27.53 3.81 -22.36
C LEU A 22 28.03 3.01 -21.16
N HIS A 23 29.33 2.71 -21.20
CA HIS A 23 30.06 2.20 -20.05
C HIS A 23 30.40 3.34 -19.09
N SER A 24 30.31 3.02 -17.80
CA SER A 24 31.05 3.59 -16.67
C SER A 24 30.68 4.99 -16.19
N SER A 25 29.90 5.03 -15.09
CA SER A 25 30.04 6.01 -14.01
C SER A 25 29.55 5.36 -12.72
N SER A 26 30.44 4.62 -12.06
CA SER A 26 30.28 4.16 -10.69
C SER A 26 30.33 5.36 -9.75
N ALA A 27 29.20 5.72 -9.10
CA ALA A 27 29.13 6.21 -7.71
C ALA A 27 27.73 6.76 -7.36
N PHE A 28 26.68 5.93 -7.43
CA PHE A 28 25.51 6.11 -6.58
C PHE A 28 25.03 4.70 -6.24
N LEU A 29 25.66 4.08 -5.25
CA LEU A 29 25.01 3.02 -4.48
C LEU A 29 23.82 3.70 -3.78
N THR A 30 22.69 3.81 -4.48
CA THR A 30 21.40 4.03 -3.83
C THR A 30 21.25 2.90 -2.83
N LYS A 31 21.42 3.21 -1.55
CA LYS A 31 21.06 2.32 -0.45
C LYS A 31 19.69 1.75 -0.80
N GLU A 32 19.60 0.44 -1.03
CA GLU A 32 18.31 -0.18 -1.35
C GLU A 32 17.35 0.22 -0.23
N ARG A 33 16.30 0.95 -0.58
CA ARG A 33 15.30 1.41 0.36
C ARG A 33 14.57 0.15 0.84
N GLN A 34 14.81 -0.23 2.09
CA GLN A 34 14.13 -1.38 2.67
C GLN A 34 12.65 -1.01 2.87
N PHE A 35 11.78 -1.64 2.10
CA PHE A 35 10.34 -1.44 2.20
C PHE A 35 9.75 -2.26 3.36
N ASN A 36 8.77 -1.68 4.02
CA ASN A 36 7.99 -2.31 5.07
C ASN A 36 7.29 -3.56 4.52
N GLN A 37 7.47 -4.69 5.20
CA GLN A 37 6.78 -5.94 4.90
C GLN A 37 5.75 -6.26 5.98
N PRO A 38 4.64 -6.91 5.62
CA PRO A 38 3.78 -7.57 6.59
C PRO A 38 4.56 -8.54 7.49
N LEU A 39 4.10 -8.69 8.73
CA LEU A 39 4.64 -9.72 9.62
C LEU A 39 4.41 -11.10 8.99
N PRO A 40 5.48 -11.90 8.81
CA PRO A 40 5.35 -13.17 8.11
C PRO A 40 4.68 -14.23 9.00
N GLU A 41 3.96 -15.15 8.37
CA GLU A 41 3.12 -16.17 9.02
C GLU A 41 3.93 -17.22 9.79
N ASP A 42 5.17 -17.48 9.37
CA ASP A 42 6.08 -18.43 9.98
C ASP A 42 6.60 -17.98 11.35
N VAL A 43 6.68 -16.65 11.57
CA VAL A 43 7.10 -16.08 12.85
C VAL A 43 5.93 -15.98 13.83
N VAL A 44 4.77 -15.51 13.36
CA VAL A 44 3.56 -15.39 14.19
C VAL A 44 2.35 -15.84 13.36
N PRO A 45 1.48 -16.72 13.90
CA PRO A 45 0.26 -17.12 13.19
C PRO A 45 -0.66 -15.91 12.95
N GLU A 46 -1.53 -16.00 11.95
CA GLU A 46 -2.41 -14.89 11.51
C GLU A 46 -3.32 -14.36 12.63
N TYR A 47 -3.76 -15.23 13.54
CA TYR A 47 -4.61 -14.87 14.68
C TYR A 47 -3.82 -14.29 15.87
N GLY A 48 -2.50 -14.15 15.77
CA GLY A 48 -1.62 -13.65 16.81
C GLY A 48 -0.88 -12.36 16.41
N GLY A 49 -0.34 -11.67 17.41
CA GLY A 49 0.38 -10.41 17.23
C GLY A 49 -0.52 -9.18 17.30
N ILE A 50 0.06 -8.03 16.93
CA ILE A 50 -0.66 -6.76 16.94
C ILE A 50 -1.53 -6.68 15.68
N ALA A 51 -2.82 -6.38 15.85
CA ALA A 51 -3.77 -6.24 14.75
C ALA A 51 -3.64 -4.87 14.04
N SER A 52 -2.54 -4.66 13.32
CA SER A 52 -2.38 -3.55 12.37
C SER A 52 -2.89 -3.94 10.98
N MET A 53 -3.08 -2.94 10.11
CA MET A 53 -3.56 -3.17 8.75
C MET A 53 -2.60 -4.05 7.94
N ILE A 54 -3.10 -5.21 7.48
CA ILE A 54 -2.34 -6.25 6.77
C ILE A 54 -1.04 -6.59 7.52
N ARG A 55 -1.06 -6.51 8.86
CA ARG A 55 0.09 -6.80 9.73
C ARG A 55 1.34 -5.97 9.41
N LEU A 56 1.17 -4.78 8.86
CA LEU A 56 2.27 -3.84 8.58
C LEU A 56 2.82 -3.20 9.86
N PRO A 57 4.05 -2.66 9.83
CA PRO A 57 4.58 -1.84 10.90
C PRO A 57 3.66 -0.65 11.22
N ILE A 58 3.56 -0.32 12.51
CA ILE A 58 2.79 0.83 12.99
C ILE A 58 3.72 2.04 13.10
N GLN A 59 3.39 3.12 12.40
CA GLN A 59 4.08 4.42 12.46
C GLN A 59 3.13 5.48 13.03
N GLN A 60 2.85 5.38 14.33
CA GLN A 60 1.78 6.11 15.02
C GLN A 60 1.77 7.61 14.72
N GLY A 61 0.75 8.07 13.96
CA GLY A 61 0.53 9.49 13.64
C GLY A 61 1.67 10.16 12.87
N ASN A 62 2.61 9.40 12.31
CA ASN A 62 3.74 9.94 11.57
C ASN A 62 3.74 9.41 10.13
N PRO A 63 3.47 10.25 9.12
CA PRO A 63 3.50 9.85 7.71
C PRO A 63 4.88 10.03 7.04
N ASP A 64 5.91 10.46 7.78
CA ASP A 64 7.21 10.78 7.22
C ASP A 64 7.84 9.57 6.51
N GLY A 65 8.24 9.80 5.25
CA GLY A 65 8.92 8.82 4.43
C GLY A 65 8.03 7.67 3.95
N LEU A 66 6.70 7.75 4.09
CA LEU A 66 5.75 6.83 3.50
C LEU A 66 5.27 7.35 2.14
N ASP A 67 5.11 6.45 1.17
CA ASP A 67 4.50 6.78 -0.12
C ASP A 67 2.96 6.65 -0.01
N ALA A 68 2.47 5.72 0.81
CA ALA A 68 1.06 5.60 1.19
C ALA A 68 0.91 5.15 2.64
N CYS A 69 -0.23 5.47 3.27
CA CYS A 69 -0.48 5.08 4.65
C CYS A 69 -1.93 4.62 4.87
N PHE A 70 -2.13 3.64 5.75
CA PHE A 70 -3.46 3.29 6.24
C PHE A 70 -3.82 4.15 7.44
N VAL A 71 -5.03 4.72 7.42
CA VAL A 71 -5.57 5.54 8.50
C VAL A 71 -7.00 5.11 8.81
N GLY A 72 -7.31 4.92 10.09
CA GLY A 72 -8.68 4.65 10.55
C GLY A 72 -9.37 5.92 11.05
N ILE A 73 -10.68 6.02 10.81
CA ILE A 73 -11.53 7.10 11.32
C ILE A 73 -12.65 6.47 12.19
N PRO A 74 -12.43 6.30 13.50
CA PRO A 74 -13.39 5.64 14.39
C PRO A 74 -14.53 6.60 14.79
N MET A 75 -15.40 6.94 13.84
CA MET A 75 -16.47 7.93 14.04
C MET A 75 -17.81 7.46 13.43
N ASP A 76 -18.92 7.72 14.12
CA ASP A 76 -20.28 7.45 13.64
C ASP A 76 -21.31 8.50 14.07
N HIS A 77 -20.88 9.73 14.41
CA HIS A 77 -21.76 10.76 14.98
C HIS A 77 -22.87 11.23 14.01
N GLY A 78 -22.66 11.08 12.70
CA GLY A 78 -23.63 11.45 11.68
C GLY A 78 -24.69 10.39 11.39
N THR A 79 -24.70 9.24 12.10
CA THR A 79 -25.68 8.18 11.82
C THR A 79 -27.08 8.55 12.30
N SER A 80 -28.08 8.41 11.44
CA SER A 80 -29.48 8.74 11.75
C SER A 80 -30.27 7.60 12.41
N TRP A 81 -29.77 6.37 12.37
CA TRP A 81 -30.49 5.18 12.87
C TRP A 81 -29.60 4.24 13.69
N ARG A 82 -28.96 3.26 13.05
CA ARG A 82 -28.08 2.30 13.74
C ARG A 82 -26.66 2.82 13.73
N SER A 83 -26.12 3.05 14.93
CA SER A 83 -24.71 3.36 15.18
C SER A 83 -23.85 2.08 15.24
N GLY A 84 -22.53 2.24 15.38
CA GLY A 84 -21.57 1.13 15.53
C GLY A 84 -20.39 1.16 14.56
N THR A 85 -20.45 2.00 13.51
CA THR A 85 -19.35 2.15 12.52
C THR A 85 -18.05 2.64 13.16
N ARG A 86 -18.08 3.27 14.34
CA ARG A 86 -16.87 3.65 15.09
C ARG A 86 -15.93 2.47 15.39
N HIS A 87 -16.44 1.23 15.40
CA HIS A 87 -15.66 0.00 15.58
C HIS A 87 -15.18 -0.63 14.26
N GLY A 88 -15.54 -0.05 13.12
CA GLY A 88 -15.19 -0.51 11.78
C GLY A 88 -13.68 -0.63 11.56
N PRO A 89 -12.89 0.43 11.76
CA PRO A 89 -11.44 0.39 11.53
C PRO A 89 -10.73 -0.73 12.30
N ALA A 90 -11.06 -0.91 13.59
CA ALA A 90 -10.52 -1.99 14.40
C ALA A 90 -10.90 -3.39 13.85
N SER A 91 -12.15 -3.55 13.42
CA SER A 91 -12.64 -4.81 12.86
C SER A 91 -11.98 -5.13 11.51
N ILE A 92 -11.78 -4.12 10.65
CA ILE A 92 -11.09 -4.26 9.37
C ILE A 92 -9.65 -4.73 9.60
N ARG A 93 -8.91 -4.07 10.51
CA ARG A 93 -7.54 -4.49 10.83
C ARG A 93 -7.47 -5.92 11.33
N GLN A 94 -8.36 -6.33 12.22
CA GLN A 94 -8.40 -7.70 12.74
C GLN A 94 -8.59 -8.74 11.61
N HIS A 95 -9.49 -8.49 10.67
CA HIS A 95 -9.76 -9.41 9.56
C HIS A 95 -8.75 -9.31 8.42
N SER A 96 -7.98 -8.21 8.34
CA SER A 96 -6.93 -8.03 7.34
C SER A 96 -5.74 -8.98 7.52
N SER A 97 -5.63 -9.64 8.67
CA SER A 97 -4.59 -10.64 8.98
C SER A 97 -4.56 -11.82 8.02
N LEU A 98 -5.68 -12.11 7.35
CA LEU A 98 -5.84 -13.20 6.38
C LEU A 98 -5.36 -12.82 4.96
N ILE A 99 -4.95 -11.56 4.75
CA ILE A 99 -4.56 -11.05 3.44
C ILE A 99 -3.05 -11.21 3.25
N GLY A 100 -2.67 -11.95 2.19
CA GLY A 100 -1.27 -12.11 1.81
C GLY A 100 -0.65 -10.87 1.15
N PRO A 101 0.70 -10.77 1.09
CA PRO A 101 1.43 -9.58 0.63
C PRO A 101 1.38 -9.33 -0.88
N TYR A 102 0.86 -10.26 -1.68
CA TYR A 102 0.85 -10.17 -3.13
C TYR A 102 -0.47 -10.65 -3.73
N SER A 103 -0.86 -10.02 -4.85
CA SER A 103 -2.02 -10.44 -5.64
C SER A 103 -1.63 -11.58 -6.59
N ARG A 104 -2.30 -12.73 -6.48
CA ARG A 104 -2.08 -13.87 -7.38
C ARG A 104 -2.56 -13.62 -8.81
N VAL A 105 -3.57 -12.77 -8.99
CA VAL A 105 -4.20 -12.53 -10.30
C VAL A 105 -3.36 -11.58 -11.14
N THR A 106 -2.94 -10.46 -10.56
CA THR A 106 -2.17 -9.44 -11.27
C THR A 106 -0.65 -9.61 -11.11
N GLY A 107 -0.21 -10.43 -10.16
CA GLY A 107 1.20 -10.56 -9.79
C GLY A 107 1.77 -9.34 -9.06
N ALA A 108 0.94 -8.36 -8.69
CA ALA A 108 1.38 -7.14 -8.03
C ALA A 108 1.75 -7.39 -6.57
N ALA A 109 2.91 -6.89 -6.15
CA ALA A 109 3.40 -6.92 -4.77
C ALA A 109 3.67 -5.47 -4.32
N PRO A 110 2.67 -4.75 -3.78
CA PRO A 110 2.78 -3.32 -3.49
C PRO A 110 3.88 -3.00 -2.47
N PHE A 111 4.12 -3.90 -1.51
CA PHE A 111 5.13 -3.75 -0.47
C PHE A 111 6.57 -3.95 -0.96
N GLN A 112 6.78 -4.31 -2.24
CA GLN A 112 8.11 -4.42 -2.84
C GLN A 112 8.51 -3.15 -3.62
N SER A 113 7.58 -2.23 -3.87
CA SER A 113 7.82 -1.03 -4.67
C SER A 113 7.40 0.28 -4.00
N MET A 114 6.65 0.22 -2.90
CA MET A 114 6.17 1.38 -2.17
C MET A 114 6.39 1.22 -0.66
N GLN A 115 6.72 2.33 0.01
CA GLN A 115 6.81 2.38 1.45
C GLN A 115 5.42 2.62 2.05
N VAL A 116 4.90 1.61 2.76
CA VAL A 116 3.54 1.63 3.32
C VAL A 116 3.58 1.25 4.79
N ALA A 117 2.81 1.95 5.62
CA ALA A 117 2.63 1.63 7.04
C ALA A 117 1.21 1.92 7.50
N ASP A 118 0.83 1.37 8.65
CA ASP A 118 -0.37 1.77 9.39
C ASP A 118 -0.01 2.92 10.32
N ILE A 119 -0.63 4.08 10.14
CA ILE A 119 -0.36 5.25 11.01
C ILE A 119 -1.35 5.35 12.17
N GLY A 120 -2.24 4.37 12.32
CA GLY A 120 -3.24 4.31 13.37
C GLY A 120 -4.51 5.09 13.01
N ASP A 121 -5.14 5.66 14.03
CA ASP A 121 -6.45 6.30 13.90
C ASP A 121 -6.36 7.82 14.04
N ALA A 122 -7.21 8.53 13.29
CA ALA A 122 -7.41 9.95 13.45
C ALA A 122 -8.01 10.25 14.84
N PRO A 123 -7.59 11.33 15.51
CA PRO A 123 -8.14 11.70 16.81
C PRO A 123 -9.59 12.18 16.67
N VAL A 124 -10.53 11.46 17.27
CA VAL A 124 -11.97 11.80 17.25
C VAL A 124 -12.42 12.16 18.65
N ASN A 125 -13.12 13.29 18.81
CA ASN A 125 -13.80 13.62 20.06
C ASN A 125 -15.18 12.95 20.07
N PRO A 126 -15.51 12.07 21.03
CA PRO A 126 -16.79 11.35 21.05
C PRO A 126 -18.00 12.21 21.48
N PHE A 127 -17.79 13.42 22.01
CA PHE A 127 -18.86 14.26 22.57
C PHE A 127 -19.15 15.52 21.76
N ASP A 128 -18.26 15.89 20.83
CA ASP A 128 -18.36 17.11 20.05
C ASP A 128 -18.08 16.81 18.59
N LEU A 129 -19.13 16.93 17.78
CA LEU A 129 -19.06 16.70 16.34
C LEU A 129 -18.14 17.68 15.63
N GLN A 130 -18.25 18.98 15.93
CA GLN A 130 -17.45 19.99 15.24
C GLN A 130 -15.97 19.79 15.55
N LYS A 131 -15.65 19.56 16.82
CA LYS A 131 -14.26 19.29 17.23
C LYS A 131 -13.73 17.98 16.65
N ALA A 132 -14.56 16.96 16.48
CA ALA A 132 -14.16 15.73 15.79
C ALA A 132 -13.78 16.01 14.33
N LEU A 133 -14.60 16.79 13.61
CA LEU A 133 -14.32 17.17 12.23
C LEU A 133 -13.01 17.98 12.13
N ASP A 134 -12.83 18.98 12.98
CA ASP A 134 -11.62 19.82 12.99
C ASP A 134 -10.36 18.97 13.25
N ASN A 135 -10.43 18.03 14.18
CA ASN A 135 -9.34 17.12 14.48
C ASN A 135 -9.00 16.18 13.32
N ILE A 136 -10.02 15.60 12.66
CA ILE A 136 -9.83 14.73 11.50
C ILE A 136 -9.20 15.52 10.36
N THR A 137 -9.72 16.72 10.04
CA THR A 137 -9.16 17.59 9.01
C THR A 137 -7.71 17.95 9.31
N GLY A 138 -7.40 18.35 10.55
CA GLY A 138 -6.03 18.64 10.96
C GLY A 138 -5.09 17.44 10.87
N PHE A 139 -5.58 16.23 11.14
CA PHE A 139 -4.82 15.00 10.99
C PHE A 139 -4.50 14.70 9.51
N TYR A 140 -5.51 14.79 8.63
CA TYR A 140 -5.31 14.58 7.20
C TYR A 140 -4.39 15.63 6.56
N ASN A 141 -4.48 16.90 6.96
CA ASN A 141 -3.58 17.94 6.47
C ASN A 141 -2.11 17.59 6.72
N LYS A 142 -1.78 17.07 7.90
CA LYS A 142 -0.41 16.64 8.24
C LYS A 142 0.08 15.48 7.36
N ILE A 143 -0.82 14.61 6.90
CA ILE A 143 -0.46 13.51 5.99
C ILE A 143 -0.19 14.05 4.59
N LEU A 144 -1.08 14.90 4.10
CA LEU A 144 -0.99 15.48 2.75
C LEU A 144 0.22 16.42 2.62
N GLU A 145 0.60 17.13 3.68
CA GLU A 145 1.83 17.94 3.74
C GLU A 145 3.12 17.14 3.49
N LYS A 146 3.07 15.80 3.60
CA LYS A 146 4.21 14.89 3.40
C LYS A 146 4.17 14.13 2.07
N ASP A 147 3.29 14.53 1.15
CA ASP A 147 3.06 13.86 -0.14
C ASP A 147 2.71 12.36 -0.02
N CYS A 148 2.21 11.94 1.15
CA CYS A 148 1.79 10.57 1.41
C CYS A 148 0.31 10.38 1.04
N ILE A 149 -0.02 9.29 0.34
CA ILE A 149 -1.40 8.99 -0.07
C ILE A 149 -2.16 8.30 1.08
N PRO A 150 -3.21 8.91 1.66
CA PRO A 150 -3.98 8.29 2.74
C PRO A 150 -5.02 7.29 2.19
N LEU A 151 -5.01 6.08 2.74
CA LEU A 151 -6.04 5.06 2.55
C LEU A 151 -6.92 5.00 3.81
N GLY A 152 -8.05 5.71 3.76
CA GLY A 152 -8.98 5.83 4.88
C GLY A 152 -9.92 4.64 5.03
N MET A 153 -10.15 4.23 6.27
CA MET A 153 -11.14 3.22 6.67
C MET A 153 -12.02 3.69 7.83
#